data_AF-A0AAU9X8Y1-F1
#
_entry.id   AF-A0AAU9X8Y1-F1
#
_cell.length_a   1.000
_cell.length_b   1.000
_cell.length_c   1.000
_cell.angle_alpha   90.00
_cell.angle_beta   90.00
_cell.angle_gamma   90.00
#
_symmetry.space_group_name_H-M   'P 1'
#
loop_
_entity.id
_entity.type
_entity.pdbx_description
1 polymer ?
#
loop_
_entity_poly.entity_id
_entity_poly.type
_entity_poly.pdbx_seq_one_letter_code
_entity_poly.pdbx_strand_id
1 'polypeptide(L)'
;KRSNVNGVVTLLVDSQPLSVFCHMGNFGCGDGEWTPVMKIDGRKTTFHYNKHYWIKNQGYNLPGGETGFDRQESKLPTYWNTSFFKICLGMKIHQQLRFIVIHEQADSLYSLIADGQYRATSLGGEKWKELIGSQGSLQYNCNKEGFNFVCSWSGYSKARIGIVSNNEDECDSCNSRIRFGTAGRPGNSNTCGNEADVSPDNGDKHIKAMGYILVQ
;
A
#
# COMPACT_ATOMS: atom_id res chain seq x y z
N LYS A 1 22.44 -2.22 -21.85
CA LYS A 1 23.05 -1.71 -20.59
C LYS A 1 21.91 -1.37 -19.64
N ARG A 2 21.74 -2.09 -18.52
CA ARG A 2 20.82 -1.66 -17.47
C ARG A 2 21.34 -0.34 -16.90
N SER A 3 20.49 0.68 -16.82
CA SER A 3 20.83 1.98 -16.26
C SER A 3 21.00 1.84 -14.74
N ASN A 4 22.14 2.25 -14.18
CA ASN A 4 22.33 2.31 -12.72
C ASN A 4 21.77 3.59 -12.10
N VAL A 5 20.93 4.33 -12.83
CA VAL A 5 20.41 5.64 -12.44
C VAL A 5 18.90 5.59 -12.48
N ASN A 6 18.26 6.15 -11.45
CA ASN A 6 16.82 6.43 -11.43
C ASN A 6 16.41 7.17 -12.69
N GLY A 7 15.31 6.79 -13.30
CA GLY A 7 14.85 7.47 -14.50
C GLY A 7 13.63 6.84 -15.15
N VAL A 8 13.13 7.55 -16.15
CA VAL A 8 12.03 7.06 -16.98
C VAL A 8 12.59 6.05 -17.97
N VAL A 9 12.01 4.86 -17.98
CA VAL A 9 12.29 3.79 -18.94
C VAL A 9 11.00 3.42 -19.65
N THR A 10 11.12 2.98 -20.91
CA THR A 10 9.98 2.44 -21.66
C THR A 10 9.96 0.93 -21.51
N LEU A 11 8.95 0.40 -20.84
CA LEU A 11 8.64 -1.02 -20.77
C LEU A 11 7.69 -1.41 -21.89
N LEU A 12 7.81 -2.61 -22.43
CA LEU A 12 6.80 -3.20 -23.31
C LEU A 12 5.88 -4.08 -22.46
N VAL A 13 4.64 -3.63 -22.26
CA VAL A 13 3.61 -4.33 -21.47
C VAL A 13 2.43 -4.59 -22.40
N ASP A 14 2.01 -5.85 -22.55
CA ASP A 14 1.00 -6.27 -23.54
C ASP A 14 1.28 -5.76 -24.96
N SER A 15 2.56 -5.79 -25.37
CA SER A 15 3.04 -5.25 -26.65
C SER A 15 2.80 -3.74 -26.85
N GLN A 16 2.45 -3.00 -25.78
CA GLN A 16 2.34 -1.54 -25.80
C GLN A 16 3.48 -0.89 -25.01
N PRO A 17 4.05 0.22 -25.49
CA PRO A 17 5.06 0.96 -24.75
C PRO A 17 4.43 1.68 -23.55
N LEU A 18 5.05 1.52 -22.39
CA LEU A 18 4.70 2.18 -21.15
C LEU A 18 5.93 2.89 -20.58
N SER A 19 5.86 4.21 -20.46
CA SER A 19 6.88 4.99 -19.75
C SER A 19 6.66 4.87 -18.24
N VAL A 20 7.67 4.39 -17.51
CA VAL A 20 7.64 4.28 -16.05
C VAL A 20 8.94 4.81 -15.44
N PHE A 21 8.83 5.45 -14.28
CA PHE A 21 9.98 5.85 -13.49
C PHE A 21 10.46 4.68 -12.62
N CYS A 22 11.49 3.98 -13.06
CA CYS A 22 12.11 2.92 -12.26
C CYS A 22 13.05 3.52 -11.21
N HIS A 23 12.98 2.97 -10.00
CA HIS A 23 13.89 3.32 -8.91
C HIS A 23 15.01 2.27 -8.84
N MET A 24 16.25 2.73 -8.96
CA MET A 24 17.47 1.93 -8.94
C MET A 24 18.22 2.12 -7.63
N GLY A 25 18.71 1.01 -7.06
CA GLY A 25 19.49 1.00 -5.84
C GLY A 25 18.65 1.06 -4.56
N ASN A 26 19.32 1.08 -3.41
CA ASN A 26 18.64 1.05 -2.11
C ASN A 26 18.21 2.44 -1.63
N PHE A 27 16.92 2.75 -1.78
CA PHE A 27 16.26 3.94 -1.23
C PHE A 27 15.46 3.65 0.06
N GLY A 28 15.65 2.48 0.66
CA GLY A 28 14.91 2.01 1.83
C GLY A 28 14.22 0.66 1.65
N CYS A 29 14.11 0.16 0.41
CA CYS A 29 13.54 -1.15 0.10
C CYS A 29 14.58 -2.23 -0.24
N GLY A 30 15.87 -1.93 -0.14
CA GLY A 30 16.95 -2.82 -0.55
C GLY A 30 17.38 -2.60 -1.99
N ASP A 31 18.53 -3.19 -2.33
CA ASP A 31 19.17 -3.01 -3.63
C ASP A 31 18.36 -3.64 -4.78
N GLY A 32 18.54 -3.07 -5.98
CA GLY A 32 18.00 -3.58 -7.23
C GLY A 32 17.11 -2.58 -7.95
N GLU A 33 16.34 -3.10 -8.90
CA GLU A 33 15.38 -2.34 -9.71
C GLU A 33 13.99 -2.52 -9.10
N TRP A 34 13.32 -1.41 -8.80
CA TRP A 34 11.97 -1.40 -8.25
C TRP A 34 11.01 -0.78 -9.26
N THR A 35 10.02 -1.56 -9.69
CA THR A 35 9.02 -1.15 -10.67
C THR A 35 7.79 -0.60 -9.95
N PRO A 36 7.39 0.67 -10.18
CA PRO A 36 6.17 1.20 -9.60
C PRO A 36 4.94 0.52 -10.19
N VAL A 37 3.93 0.27 -9.36
CA VAL A 37 2.64 -0.30 -9.80
C VAL A 37 1.45 0.60 -9.49
N MET A 38 1.49 1.30 -8.36
CA MET A 38 0.38 2.16 -7.92
C MET A 38 0.87 3.27 -6.98
N LYS A 39 0.23 4.44 -7.08
CA LYS A 39 0.40 5.59 -6.20
C LYS A 39 -0.98 6.04 -5.70
N ILE A 40 -1.16 6.17 -4.38
CA ILE A 40 -2.46 6.38 -3.74
C ILE A 40 -2.42 7.64 -2.89
N ASP A 41 -3.32 8.60 -3.11
CA ASP A 41 -3.45 9.75 -2.23
C ASP A 41 -4.49 9.46 -1.16
N GLY A 42 -4.07 9.32 0.09
CA GLY A 42 -4.93 9.04 1.24
C GLY A 42 -6.04 10.07 1.47
N ARG A 43 -5.98 11.23 0.81
CA ARG A 43 -7.01 12.28 0.85
C ARG A 43 -8.10 12.10 -0.19
N LYS A 44 -7.89 11.23 -1.18
CA LYS A 44 -8.80 10.98 -2.30
C LYS A 44 -9.46 9.62 -2.16
N THR A 45 -10.62 9.47 -2.79
CA THR A 45 -11.39 8.23 -2.77
C THR A 45 -11.15 7.35 -4.00
N THR A 46 -10.23 7.74 -4.90
CA THR A 46 -9.92 7.07 -6.16
C THR A 46 -9.62 5.59 -5.97
N PHE A 47 -8.77 5.26 -4.98
CA PHE A 47 -8.35 3.89 -4.67
C PHE A 47 -8.95 3.36 -3.37
N HIS A 48 -10.12 3.85 -2.97
CA HIS A 48 -10.89 3.27 -1.85
C HIS A 48 -11.12 1.75 -2.06
N TYR A 49 -11.20 0.96 -0.99
CA TYR A 49 -11.24 -0.53 -1.04
C TYR A 49 -12.21 -1.11 -2.08
N ASN A 50 -13.43 -0.56 -2.15
CA ASN A 50 -14.50 -1.00 -3.05
C ASN A 50 -14.36 -0.51 -4.51
N LYS A 51 -13.30 0.25 -4.84
CA LYS A 51 -13.14 0.79 -6.19
C LYS A 51 -12.64 -0.29 -7.15
N HIS A 52 -13.18 -0.27 -8.36
CA HIS A 52 -12.90 -1.25 -9.41
C HIS A 52 -11.44 -1.28 -9.84
N TYR A 53 -10.66 -0.22 -9.57
CA TYR A 53 -9.22 -0.18 -9.88
C TYR A 53 -8.44 -1.33 -9.25
N TRP A 54 -8.87 -1.91 -8.14
CA TRP A 54 -8.19 -3.06 -7.53
C TRP A 54 -8.39 -4.38 -8.30
N ILE A 55 -9.51 -4.50 -9.03
CA ILE A 55 -10.00 -5.77 -9.59
C ILE A 55 -10.15 -5.74 -11.12
N LYS A 56 -9.76 -4.65 -11.78
CA LYS A 56 -9.79 -4.53 -13.26
C LYS A 56 -8.41 -4.24 -13.82
N ASN A 57 -8.11 -4.74 -15.02
CA ASN A 57 -6.90 -4.40 -15.79
C ASN A 57 -7.09 -3.06 -16.51
N GLN A 58 -7.30 -2.01 -15.72
CA GLN A 58 -7.49 -0.64 -16.19
C GLN A 58 -6.50 0.28 -15.50
N GLY A 59 -5.73 1.02 -16.30
CA GLY A 59 -4.79 2.04 -15.81
C GLY A 59 -5.51 3.30 -15.33
N TYR A 60 -4.82 4.09 -14.52
CA TYR A 60 -5.28 5.40 -14.07
C TYR A 60 -4.10 6.37 -14.06
N ASN A 61 -4.26 7.53 -14.71
CA ASN A 61 -3.25 8.59 -14.78
C ASN A 61 -1.83 8.05 -15.09
N LEU A 62 -1.68 7.42 -16.26
CA LEU A 62 -0.40 6.83 -16.70
C LEU A 62 0.79 7.83 -16.66
N PRO A 63 0.63 9.11 -17.03
CA PRO A 63 1.72 10.09 -16.89
C PRO A 63 2.21 10.25 -15.44
N GLY A 64 1.36 9.99 -14.45
CA GLY A 64 1.76 9.95 -13.04
C GLY A 64 2.71 8.78 -12.71
N GLY A 65 2.93 7.83 -13.61
CA GLY A 65 3.95 6.79 -13.52
C GLY A 65 5.33 7.22 -13.99
N GLU A 66 5.44 8.35 -14.69
CA GLU A 66 6.70 8.86 -15.26
C GLU A 66 7.50 9.71 -14.26
N THR A 67 7.01 9.85 -13.03
CA THR A 67 7.62 10.58 -11.94
C THR A 67 7.90 9.65 -10.76
N GLY A 68 8.89 9.99 -9.93
CA GLY A 68 9.21 9.23 -8.71
C GLY A 68 8.19 9.46 -7.57
N PHE A 69 8.68 9.71 -6.35
CA PHE A 69 7.85 9.86 -5.15
C PHE A 69 7.16 11.25 -5.02
N ASP A 70 6.38 11.61 -6.04
CA ASP A 70 5.54 12.80 -6.09
C ASP A 70 4.16 12.58 -5.46
N ARG A 71 3.22 13.51 -5.63
CA ARG A 71 1.86 13.43 -5.04
C ARG A 71 0.77 13.17 -6.08
N GLN A 72 1.14 12.57 -7.22
CA GLN A 72 0.18 12.24 -8.27
C GLN A 72 -0.27 10.79 -8.11
N GLU A 73 -1.59 10.59 -8.05
CA GLU A 73 -2.18 9.25 -8.06
C GLU A 73 -1.93 8.57 -9.40
N SER A 74 -1.64 7.28 -9.39
CA SER A 74 -1.49 6.50 -10.63
C SER A 74 -1.75 5.03 -10.37
N LYS A 75 -2.15 4.33 -11.43
CA LYS A 75 -2.18 2.87 -11.50
C LYS A 75 -1.68 2.47 -12.87
N LEU A 76 -0.63 1.66 -12.89
CA LEU A 76 0.11 1.33 -14.10
C LEU A 76 -0.19 -0.10 -14.55
N PRO A 77 -0.01 -0.43 -15.85
CA PRO A 77 -0.10 -1.80 -16.35
C PRO A 77 0.80 -2.82 -15.65
N THR A 78 1.91 -2.36 -15.06
CA THR A 78 2.77 -3.17 -14.19
C THR A 78 2.04 -3.74 -12.96
N TYR A 79 0.89 -3.17 -12.56
CA TYR A 79 0.02 -3.74 -11.53
C TYR A 79 -0.49 -5.15 -11.87
N TRP A 80 -0.78 -5.44 -13.14
CA TRP A 80 -1.34 -6.73 -13.57
C TRP A 80 -0.40 -7.58 -14.43
N ASN A 81 0.73 -7.03 -14.89
CA ASN A 81 1.66 -7.70 -15.82
C ASN A 81 3.11 -7.83 -15.30
N THR A 82 3.35 -7.63 -14.01
CA THR A 82 4.70 -7.73 -13.43
C THR A 82 4.70 -8.74 -12.30
N SER A 83 5.36 -9.87 -12.52
CA SER A 83 5.64 -10.86 -11.49
C SER A 83 6.74 -10.38 -10.56
N PHE A 84 6.68 -10.80 -9.30
CA PHE A 84 7.59 -10.32 -8.26
C PHE A 84 7.78 -11.35 -7.15
N PHE A 85 8.82 -11.13 -6.35
CA PHE A 85 9.12 -11.86 -5.11
C PHE A 85 9.18 -10.93 -3.89
N LYS A 86 9.16 -9.61 -4.10
CA LYS A 86 9.06 -8.60 -3.04
C LYS A 86 8.13 -7.46 -3.43
N ILE A 87 7.48 -6.89 -2.42
CA ILE A 87 6.68 -5.68 -2.50
C ILE A 87 7.32 -4.62 -1.61
N CYS A 88 7.59 -3.45 -2.17
CA CYS A 88 8.02 -2.27 -1.44
C CYS A 88 6.82 -1.34 -1.25
N LEU A 89 6.46 -1.12 0.00
CA LEU A 89 5.41 -0.19 0.40
C LEU A 89 6.06 1.07 0.92
N GLY A 90 5.62 2.22 0.39
CA GLY A 90 6.11 3.53 0.81
C GLY A 90 4.97 4.43 1.26
N MET A 91 5.21 5.26 2.26
CA MET A 91 4.33 6.36 2.64
C MET A 91 5.10 7.66 2.76
N LYS A 92 4.55 8.72 2.17
CA LYS A 92 5.02 10.09 2.32
C LYS A 92 4.05 10.90 3.16
N ILE A 93 4.52 11.31 4.33
CA ILE A 93 3.81 12.16 5.28
C ILE A 93 4.61 13.45 5.42
N HIS A 94 3.98 14.59 5.11
CA HIS A 94 4.68 15.86 4.93
C HIS A 94 5.82 15.75 3.90
N GLN A 95 7.08 15.88 4.34
CA GLN A 95 8.29 15.74 3.53
C GLN A 95 9.04 14.43 3.79
N GLN A 96 8.61 13.64 4.78
CA GLN A 96 9.27 12.39 5.14
C GLN A 96 8.70 11.25 4.31
N LEU A 97 9.59 10.47 3.72
CA LEU A 97 9.26 9.29 2.94
C LEU A 97 9.87 8.08 3.66
N ARG A 98 9.04 7.07 3.92
CA ARG A 98 9.40 5.88 4.69
C ARG A 98 8.90 4.65 3.97
N PHE A 99 9.62 3.55 4.14
CA PHE A 99 9.40 2.33 3.39
C PHE A 99 9.45 1.08 4.26
N ILE A 100 8.72 0.06 3.85
CA ILE A 100 8.84 -1.32 4.34
C ILE A 100 8.81 -2.29 3.15
N VAL A 101 9.29 -3.50 3.39
CA VAL A 101 9.33 -4.56 2.38
C VAL A 101 8.54 -5.77 2.88
N ILE A 102 7.71 -6.32 2.02
CA ILE A 102 7.05 -7.62 2.20
C ILE A 102 7.71 -8.60 1.22
N HIS A 103 8.10 -9.77 1.73
CA HIS A 103 8.53 -10.88 0.88
C HIS A 103 7.30 -11.73 0.54
N GLU A 104 6.82 -11.61 -0.69
CA GLU A 104 5.64 -12.30 -1.18
C GLU A 104 5.85 -12.57 -2.67
N GLN A 105 5.56 -13.80 -3.13
CA GLN A 105 5.71 -14.18 -4.52
C GLN A 105 4.35 -14.25 -5.20
N ALA A 106 4.18 -13.52 -6.31
CA ALA A 106 2.97 -13.60 -7.12
C ALA A 106 3.25 -13.25 -8.59
N ASP A 107 2.37 -13.70 -9.49
CA ASP A 107 2.46 -13.40 -10.92
C ASP A 107 2.20 -11.92 -11.22
N SER A 108 1.40 -11.26 -10.37
CA SER A 108 1.19 -9.81 -10.36
C SER A 108 0.41 -9.35 -9.12
N LEU A 109 0.38 -8.04 -8.86
CA LEU A 109 -0.37 -7.51 -7.72
C LEU A 109 -1.88 -7.68 -7.94
N TYR A 110 -2.31 -7.65 -9.20
CA TYR A 110 -3.65 -8.05 -9.60
C TYR A 110 -3.98 -9.48 -9.18
N SER A 111 -3.14 -10.47 -9.52
CA SER A 111 -3.39 -11.87 -9.15
C SER A 111 -3.47 -12.08 -7.63
N LEU A 112 -2.71 -11.30 -6.87
CA LEU A 112 -2.67 -11.36 -5.41
C LEU A 112 -3.88 -10.70 -4.74
N ILE A 113 -4.50 -9.69 -5.39
CA ILE A 113 -5.55 -8.86 -4.78
C ILE A 113 -6.95 -9.10 -5.37
N ALA A 114 -7.05 -9.36 -6.68
CA ALA A 114 -8.30 -9.21 -7.41
C ALA A 114 -9.39 -10.22 -7.00
N ASP A 115 -9.00 -11.39 -6.51
CA ASP A 115 -9.92 -12.44 -6.05
C ASP A 115 -10.58 -12.15 -4.69
N GLY A 116 -10.13 -11.09 -4.00
CA GLY A 116 -10.66 -10.68 -2.70
C GLY A 116 -10.33 -11.64 -1.55
N GLN A 117 -9.49 -12.66 -1.77
CA GLN A 117 -9.13 -13.62 -0.73
C GLN A 117 -8.12 -13.02 0.24
N TYR A 118 -8.35 -13.26 1.54
CA TYR A 118 -7.42 -12.87 2.58
C TYR A 118 -6.13 -13.69 2.50
N ARG A 119 -4.98 -13.00 2.57
CA ARG A 119 -3.66 -13.64 2.64
C ARG A 119 -2.85 -12.93 3.71
N ALA A 120 -2.35 -13.68 4.68
CA ALA A 120 -1.63 -13.12 5.82
C ALA A 120 -0.20 -12.74 5.45
N THR A 121 0.33 -11.70 6.09
CA THR A 121 1.78 -11.44 6.20
C THR A 121 2.23 -11.67 7.64
N SER A 122 3.54 -11.57 7.90
CA SER A 122 4.11 -11.76 9.22
C SER A 122 5.18 -10.71 9.54
N LEU A 123 4.91 -9.44 9.22
CA LEU A 123 5.84 -8.34 9.47
C LEU A 123 5.77 -7.82 10.91
N GLY A 124 4.59 -7.86 11.54
CA GLY A 124 4.32 -7.31 12.86
C GLY A 124 4.05 -5.80 12.88
N GLY A 125 3.30 -5.35 13.90
CA GLY A 125 2.81 -3.97 14.00
C GLY A 125 3.89 -2.90 14.06
N GLU A 126 5.02 -3.16 14.72
CA GLU A 126 6.18 -2.24 14.73
C GLU A 126 6.69 -1.98 13.31
N LYS A 127 6.76 -3.02 12.48
CA LYS A 127 7.21 -2.87 11.10
C LYS A 127 6.25 -1.99 10.31
N TRP A 128 4.94 -2.21 10.44
CA TRP A 128 3.94 -1.34 9.81
C TRP A 128 4.02 0.12 10.29
N LYS A 129 4.30 0.35 11.59
CA LYS A 129 4.49 1.69 12.16
C LYS A 129 5.70 2.43 11.56
N GLU A 130 6.71 1.74 11.04
CA GLU A 130 7.83 2.38 10.33
C GLU A 130 7.36 3.23 9.14
N LEU A 131 6.25 2.89 8.47
CA LEU A 131 5.69 3.71 7.38
C LEU A 131 5.24 5.10 7.86
N ILE A 132 4.81 5.20 9.11
CA ILE A 132 4.30 6.44 9.71
C ILE A 132 5.40 7.18 10.45
N GLY A 133 6.36 6.45 11.02
CA GLY A 133 7.43 6.98 11.87
C GLY A 133 6.97 7.15 13.32
N SER A 134 7.51 8.14 14.02
CA SER A 134 7.23 8.36 15.46
C SER A 134 5.76 8.67 15.80
N GLN A 135 4.93 8.97 14.80
CA GLN A 135 3.50 9.21 14.97
C GLN A 135 2.65 7.96 14.75
N GLY A 136 3.24 6.83 14.36
CA GLY A 136 2.50 5.58 14.14
C GLY A 136 1.81 5.14 15.41
N SER A 137 0.54 4.75 15.29
CA SER A 137 -0.30 4.35 16.41
C SER A 137 -1.15 3.15 16.02
N LEU A 138 -1.15 2.12 16.86
CA LEU A 138 -1.98 0.92 16.75
C LEU A 138 -2.48 0.53 18.13
N GLN A 139 -3.61 -0.17 18.19
CA GLN A 139 -4.03 -0.85 19.40
C GLN A 139 -3.21 -2.13 19.60
N TYR A 140 -3.23 -2.67 20.81
CA TYR A 140 -2.25 -3.66 21.26
C TYR A 140 -2.49 -5.08 20.71
N ASN A 141 -3.76 -5.42 20.47
CA ASN A 141 -4.21 -6.78 20.19
C ASN A 141 -4.78 -6.91 18.76
N CYS A 142 -5.19 -8.12 18.39
CA CYS A 142 -5.58 -8.50 17.02
C CYS A 142 -4.65 -7.88 15.95
N ASN A 143 -3.47 -8.45 15.71
CA ASN A 143 -2.56 -7.87 14.73
C ASN A 143 -2.75 -8.50 13.33
N LYS A 144 -3.97 -8.42 12.80
CA LYS A 144 -4.30 -9.03 11.50
C LYS A 144 -3.74 -8.18 10.36
N GLU A 145 -2.73 -8.72 9.70
CA GLU A 145 -2.01 -8.07 8.61
C GLU A 145 -2.10 -8.87 7.30
N GLY A 146 -1.79 -8.19 6.19
CA GLY A 146 -1.64 -8.77 4.87
C GLY A 146 -2.59 -8.18 3.84
N PHE A 147 -3.13 -9.03 2.96
CA PHE A 147 -3.90 -8.67 1.78
C PHE A 147 -5.40 -8.94 1.95
N ASN A 148 -6.26 -8.05 1.42
CA ASN A 148 -7.73 -8.19 1.40
C ASN A 148 -8.38 -8.55 2.76
N PHE A 149 -7.80 -8.13 3.87
CA PHE A 149 -8.44 -8.42 5.16
C PHE A 149 -9.72 -7.59 5.33
N VAL A 150 -10.62 -8.17 6.11
CA VAL A 150 -11.86 -7.57 6.58
C VAL A 150 -11.98 -7.90 8.06
N CYS A 151 -12.28 -6.90 8.89
CA CYS A 151 -12.71 -7.13 10.27
C CYS A 151 -14.16 -7.60 10.28
N SER A 152 -14.48 -8.56 11.15
CA SER A 152 -15.68 -9.39 11.02
C SER A 152 -16.99 -8.60 11.11
N TRP A 153 -17.03 -7.54 11.92
CA TRP A 153 -18.27 -6.78 12.12
C TRP A 153 -18.56 -5.83 10.95
N SER A 154 -19.85 -5.72 10.60
CA SER A 154 -20.29 -4.85 9.50
C SER A 154 -19.91 -3.39 9.74
N GLY A 155 -19.32 -2.75 8.73
CA GLY A 155 -18.87 -1.35 8.81
C GLY A 155 -17.47 -1.15 9.39
N TYR A 156 -16.84 -2.20 9.90
CA TYR A 156 -15.47 -2.15 10.40
C TYR A 156 -14.45 -2.28 9.26
N SER A 157 -13.20 -2.21 9.67
CA SER A 157 -12.05 -1.90 8.85
C SER A 157 -11.77 -2.84 7.68
N LYS A 158 -11.76 -2.22 6.50
CA LYS A 158 -11.36 -2.68 5.16
C LYS A 158 -9.89 -2.44 4.81
N ALA A 159 -9.10 -3.34 4.21
CA ALA A 159 -8.11 -2.88 3.21
C ALA A 159 -7.56 -3.96 2.28
N ARG A 160 -6.95 -3.46 1.21
CA ARG A 160 -6.26 -4.27 0.21
C ARG A 160 -4.89 -4.70 0.66
N ILE A 161 -4.15 -3.83 1.35
CA ILE A 161 -2.85 -4.13 1.94
C ILE A 161 -2.73 -3.35 3.26
N GLY A 162 -2.27 -3.99 4.34
CA GLY A 162 -2.06 -3.27 5.60
C GLY A 162 -2.10 -4.15 6.85
N ILE A 163 -2.29 -3.48 7.98
CA ILE A 163 -2.58 -4.08 9.29
C ILE A 163 -3.82 -3.43 9.92
N VAL A 164 -4.51 -4.20 10.74
CA VAL A 164 -5.55 -3.75 11.66
C VAL A 164 -5.18 -4.19 13.07
N SER A 165 -5.65 -3.43 14.05
CA SER A 165 -5.58 -3.80 15.46
C SER A 165 -6.82 -3.34 16.24
N ASN A 166 -7.13 -4.06 17.32
CA ASN A 166 -8.05 -3.63 18.39
C ASN A 166 -7.48 -3.95 19.77
N ASN A 167 -8.26 -3.74 20.84
CA ASN A 167 -7.82 -4.02 22.20
C ASN A 167 -8.32 -5.39 22.70
N GLU A 168 -9.12 -6.09 21.89
CA GLU A 168 -9.62 -7.44 22.10
C GLU A 168 -8.76 -8.48 21.37
N ASP A 169 -8.89 -9.76 21.72
CA ASP A 169 -8.13 -10.83 21.05
C ASP A 169 -8.63 -11.09 19.62
N GLU A 170 -9.94 -10.93 19.41
CA GLU A 170 -10.61 -11.19 18.14
C GLU A 170 -10.60 -9.98 17.20
N CYS A 171 -10.44 -10.24 15.91
CA CYS A 171 -10.36 -9.23 14.86
C CYS A 171 -11.70 -8.76 14.31
N ASP A 172 -12.61 -8.49 15.23
CA ASP A 172 -14.00 -8.21 14.93
C ASP A 172 -14.26 -6.70 14.84
N SER A 173 -13.77 -5.95 15.83
CA SER A 173 -14.06 -4.53 16.09
C SER A 173 -12.84 -3.62 15.92
N CYS A 174 -12.00 -3.86 14.91
CA CYS A 174 -10.76 -3.11 14.66
C CYS A 174 -10.92 -1.57 14.68
N ASN A 175 -10.32 -0.91 15.68
CA ASN A 175 -10.33 0.56 15.81
C ASN A 175 -8.99 1.22 15.47
N SER A 176 -8.00 0.47 14.98
CA SER A 176 -6.73 1.06 14.55
C SER A 176 -6.09 0.33 13.36
N ARG A 177 -5.26 1.07 12.61
CA ARG A 177 -4.81 0.65 11.28
C ARG A 177 -3.69 1.41 10.60
N ILE A 178 -2.90 0.72 9.77
CA ILE A 178 -1.95 1.32 8.80
C ILE A 178 -2.09 0.61 7.46
N ARG A 179 -2.49 1.32 6.38
CA ARG A 179 -3.06 0.65 5.19
C ARG A 179 -2.93 1.39 3.86
N PHE A 180 -3.16 0.63 2.79
CA PHE A 180 -3.37 1.06 1.41
C PHE A 180 -4.72 0.53 0.90
N GLY A 181 -5.57 1.41 0.36
CA GLY A 181 -6.86 1.03 -0.23
C GLY A 181 -7.89 0.58 0.79
N THR A 182 -8.19 1.44 1.76
CA THR A 182 -9.08 1.11 2.90
C THR A 182 -10.55 1.51 2.69
N ALA A 183 -11.40 1.01 3.59
CA ALA A 183 -12.79 1.38 3.80
C ALA A 183 -13.18 1.13 5.27
N GLY A 184 -14.38 1.56 5.65
CA GLY A 184 -14.95 1.33 6.99
C GLY A 184 -14.29 2.17 8.07
N ARG A 185 -14.70 1.90 9.32
CA ARG A 185 -14.25 2.62 10.52
C ARG A 185 -12.88 2.15 11.04
N PRO A 186 -12.13 3.02 11.73
CA PRO A 186 -12.33 4.49 11.80
C PRO A 186 -11.87 5.20 10.52
N GLY A 187 -12.51 6.31 10.15
CA GLY A 187 -12.04 7.16 9.04
C GLY A 187 -12.16 6.54 7.63
N ASN A 188 -13.39 6.35 7.13
CA ASN A 188 -13.66 5.80 5.78
C ASN A 188 -13.08 6.66 4.63
N SER A 189 -12.82 7.94 4.87
CA SER A 189 -12.28 8.88 3.86
C SER A 189 -10.77 8.87 3.73
N ASN A 190 -10.04 8.29 4.69
CA ASN A 190 -8.60 8.13 4.61
C ASN A 190 -8.30 6.84 3.86
N THR A 191 -7.86 6.89 2.60
CA THR A 191 -7.60 5.68 1.78
C THR A 191 -6.18 5.13 1.91
N CYS A 192 -5.26 5.88 2.51
CA CYS A 192 -3.88 5.50 2.71
C CYS A 192 -3.27 6.28 3.89
N GLY A 193 -2.71 5.58 4.87
CA GLY A 193 -2.13 6.19 6.06
C GLY A 193 -2.49 5.43 7.34
N ASN A 194 -2.57 6.16 8.45
CA ASN A 194 -2.85 5.62 9.79
C ASN A 194 -4.13 6.22 10.37
N GLU A 195 -5.03 5.36 10.82
CA GLU A 195 -6.15 5.73 11.67
C GLU A 195 -6.07 4.90 12.94
N ALA A 196 -6.18 5.51 14.11
CA ALA A 196 -6.16 4.81 15.38
C ALA A 196 -7.03 5.57 16.37
N ASP A 197 -8.02 4.88 16.93
CA ASP A 197 -8.95 5.39 17.92
C ASP A 197 -9.07 4.37 19.07
N VAL A 198 -9.70 4.79 20.17
CA VAL A 198 -10.06 3.90 21.29
C VAL A 198 -8.82 3.35 22.00
N SER A 199 -8.05 4.26 22.61
CA SER A 199 -6.87 3.94 23.44
C SER A 199 -5.78 3.14 22.72
N PRO A 200 -5.27 3.62 21.57
CA PRO A 200 -4.11 3.02 20.92
C PRO A 200 -2.80 3.39 21.65
N ASP A 201 -1.72 2.71 21.29
CA ASP A 201 -0.40 2.78 21.94
C ASP A 201 0.30 4.15 21.87
N ASN A 202 -0.08 5.00 20.93
CA ASN A 202 0.52 6.32 20.72
C ASN A 202 -0.54 7.44 20.60
N GLY A 203 -1.69 7.22 21.25
CA GLY A 203 -2.85 8.13 21.23
C GLY A 203 -3.56 8.17 19.87
N ASP A 204 -4.71 8.83 19.83
CA ASP A 204 -5.56 8.83 18.64
C ASP A 204 -4.87 9.54 17.46
N LYS A 205 -4.97 8.95 16.25
CA LYS A 205 -4.34 9.44 15.03
C LYS A 205 -5.29 9.38 13.84
N HIS A 206 -5.27 10.44 13.03
CA HIS A 206 -5.92 10.51 11.72
C HIS A 206 -4.94 11.06 10.67
N ILE A 207 -3.99 10.22 10.24
CA ILE A 207 -2.88 10.60 9.38
C ILE A 207 -3.14 10.09 7.97
N LYS A 208 -3.28 11.04 7.03
CA LYS A 208 -3.38 10.75 5.59
C LYS A 208 -1.99 10.84 4.95
N ALA A 209 -1.62 9.84 4.18
CA ALA A 209 -0.34 9.74 3.50
C ALA A 209 -0.50 9.66 1.98
N MET A 210 0.55 10.03 1.24
CA MET A 210 0.71 9.59 -0.14
C MET A 210 1.40 8.22 -0.12
N GLY A 211 0.71 7.19 -0.60
CA GLY A 211 1.18 5.82 -0.66
C GLY A 211 1.82 5.48 -2.00
N TYR A 212 2.85 4.64 -1.96
CA TYR A 212 3.54 4.08 -3.12
C TYR A 212 3.64 2.57 -2.98
N ILE A 213 3.35 1.86 -4.07
CA ILE A 213 3.51 0.41 -4.16
C ILE A 213 4.44 0.14 -5.34
N LEU A 214 5.53 -0.56 -5.06
CA LEU A 214 6.52 -0.99 -6.04
C LEU A 214 6.77 -2.49 -5.86
N VAL A 215 7.23 -3.14 -6.91
CA VAL A 215 7.50 -4.58 -6.91
C VAL A 215 8.88 -4.87 -7.51
N GLN A 216 9.46 -6.00 -7.08
CA GLN A 216 10.74 -6.53 -7.57
C GLN A 216 10.68 -8.06 -7.65
#